data_AF-A0A327TUG9-F1
#
_entry.id   AF-A0A327TUG9-F1
#
_cell.length_a   1.000
_cell.length_b   1.000
_cell.length_c   1.000
_cell.angle_alpha   90.00
_cell.angle_beta   90.00
_cell.angle_gamma   90.00
#
_symmetry.space_group_name_H-M   'P 1'
#
loop_
_entity.id
_entity.type
_entity.pdbx_description
1 polymer ?
#
loop_
_entity_poly.entity_id
_entity_poly.type
_entity_poly.pdbx_seq_one_letter_code
_entity_poly.pdbx_strand_id
1 'polypeptide(L)' 'MPCPIRLRNVMRIGPVQVGTYYDNRGREKHTAACTAPRCGFSADYDSRAAAEIAARTHRCTVR' A
#
# COMPACT_ATOMS: atom_id res chain seq x y z
N MET A 1 -4.82 16.94 18.21
CA MET A 1 -4.15 17.15 16.91
C MET A 1 -4.18 15.83 16.15
N PRO A 2 -4.88 15.70 15.01
CA PRO A 2 -4.73 14.51 14.17
C PRO A 2 -3.29 14.48 13.63
N CYS A 3 -2.50 13.49 14.03
CA CYS A 3 -1.19 13.27 13.42
C CYS A 3 -1.43 12.85 11.97
N PRO A 4 -0.95 13.60 10.96
CA PRO A 4 -1.09 13.18 9.58
C PRO A 4 -0.43 11.82 9.42
N ILE A 5 -1.19 10.84 8.92
CA ILE A 5 -0.70 9.52 8.54
C ILE A 5 0.29 9.71 7.39
N ARG A 6 1.56 9.90 7.74
CA ARG A 6 2.66 9.98 6.78
C ARG A 6 3.01 8.56 6.36
N LEU A 7 2.73 8.26 5.10
CA LEU A 7 3.26 7.08 4.43
C LEU A 7 4.78 7.21 4.35
N ARG A 8 5.48 6.30 5.03
CA ARG A 8 6.93 6.15 5.00
C ARG A 8 7.27 4.94 4.14
N ASN A 9 8.47 4.96 3.57
CA ASN A 9 9.03 3.83 2.81
C ASN A 9 8.09 3.37 1.66
N VAL A 10 7.66 4.35 0.86
CA VAL A 10 6.79 4.11 -0.30
C VAL A 10 7.62 3.44 -1.39
N MET A 11 7.33 2.18 -1.67
CA MET A 11 7.92 1.40 -2.75
C MET A 11 6.91 1.28 -3.90
N ARG A 12 7.36 1.45 -5.14
CA ARG A 12 6.51 1.23 -6.32
C ARG A 12 6.89 -0.08 -7.00
N ILE A 13 5.92 -0.99 -7.10
CA ILE A 13 6.03 -2.29 -7.77
C ILE A 13 5.07 -2.22 -8.97
N GLY A 14 5.62 -1.90 -10.14
CA GLY A 14 4.81 -1.67 -11.34
C GLY A 14 3.80 -0.52 -11.16
N PRO A 15 2.50 -0.73 -11.43
CA PRO A 15 1.46 0.27 -11.17
C PRO A 15 1.00 0.31 -9.70
N VAL A 16 1.56 -0.51 -8.80
CA VAL A 16 1.16 -0.57 -7.40
C VAL A 16 2.17 0.16 -6.52
N GLN A 17 1.68 1.02 -5.63
CA GLN A 17 2.47 1.65 -4.58
C GLN A 17 2.21 0.93 -3.25
N VAL A 18 3.26 0.47 -2.61
CA VAL A 18 3.26 -0.08 -1.26
C VAL A 18 3.82 0.98 -0.31
N GLY A 19 3.07 1.40 0.68
CA GLY A 19 3.51 2.37 1.68
C GLY A 19 3.32 1.84 3.08
N THR A 20 4.21 2.20 3.99
CA THR A 20 4.08 1.87 5.41
C THR A 20 3.51 3.08 6.14
N TYR A 21 2.48 2.90 6.98
CA TYR A 21 1.97 3.93 7.88
C TYR A 21 1.85 3.39 9.30
N TYR A 22 1.86 4.30 10.27
CA TYR A 22 1.56 3.94 11.66
C TYR A 22 0.10 4.26 11.93
N ASP A 23 -0.64 3.28 12.45
CA ASP A 23 -1.99 3.49 12.95
C ASP A 23 -1.97 4.39 14.20
N ASN A 24 -3.13 4.93 14.59
CA ASN A 24 -3.26 5.78 15.79
C ASN A 24 -2.85 5.04 17.10
N ARG A 25 -2.71 3.71 17.05
CA ARG A 25 -2.17 2.87 18.13
C ARG A 25 -0.66 2.62 18.05
N GLY A 26 0.06 3.25 17.11
CA GLY A 26 1.50 3.07 16.91
C GLY A 26 1.88 1.74 16.23
N ARG A 27 0.90 1.03 15.64
CA ARG A 27 1.17 -0.21 14.91
C ARG A 27 1.62 0.09 13.49
N GLU A 28 2.70 -0.54 13.07
CA GLU A 28 3.14 -0.49 11.68
C GLU A 28 2.14 -1.25 10.80
N LYS A 29 1.63 -0.58 9.76
CA LYS A 29 0.72 -1.13 8.77
C LYS A 29 1.30 -0.85 7.40
N HIS A 30 1.05 -1.74 6.46
CA HIS A 30 1.55 -1.67 5.11
C HIS A 30 0.37 -1.67 4.15
N THR A 31 0.16 -0.56 3.47
CA THR A 31 -0.87 -0.41 2.45
C THR A 31 -0.30 -0.68 1.08
N ALA A 32 -1.01 -1.43 0.24
CA ALA A 32 -0.70 -1.62 -1.17
C ALA A 32 -1.85 -1.05 -1.99
N ALA A 33 -1.58 -0.03 -2.81
CA ALA A 33 -2.57 0.66 -3.61
C ALA A 33 -2.13 0.75 -5.08
N CYS A 34 -2.97 0.27 -6.00
CA CYS A 34 -2.76 0.41 -7.43
C CYS A 34 -3.05 1.85 -7.87
N THR A 35 -2.06 2.53 -8.41
CA THR A 35 -2.19 3.88 -8.96
C THR A 35 -2.78 3.90 -10.37
N ALA A 36 -3.09 2.75 -10.95
CA ALA A 36 -3.72 2.69 -12.25
C ALA A 36 -5.14 3.30 -12.17
N PRO A 37 -5.48 4.25 -13.06
CA PRO A 37 -6.81 4.82 -13.09
C PRO A 37 -7.83 3.70 -13.36
N ARG A 38 -8.92 3.66 -12.57
CA ARG A 38 -10.04 2.70 -12.66
C ARG A 38 -9.79 1.27 -12.14
N CYS A 39 -8.60 0.93 -11.62
CA CYS A 39 -8.40 -0.36 -10.96
C CYS A 39 -8.98 -0.39 -9.53
N GLY A 40 -8.72 0.67 -8.75
CA GLY A 40 -9.28 0.81 -7.40
C GLY A 40 -8.76 -0.20 -6.38
N PHE A 41 -7.70 -0.94 -6.69
CA PHE A 41 -7.11 -1.89 -5.75
C PHE A 41 -6.38 -1.14 -4.63
N SER A 42 -6.84 -1.32 -3.40
CA SER A 42 -6.17 -0.87 -2.18
C SER A 42 -6.39 -1.91 -1.08
N ALA A 43 -5.31 -2.35 -0.44
CA ALA A 43 -5.36 -3.33 0.64
C ALA A 43 -4.33 -3.01 1.73
N ASP A 44 -4.74 -3.10 2.99
CA ASP A 44 -3.88 -2.89 4.16
C ASP A 44 -3.48 -4.22 4.80
N TYR A 45 -2.20 -4.35 5.14
CA TYR A 45 -1.59 -5.54 5.72
C TYR A 45 -0.78 -5.20 6.97
N ASP A 46 -0.67 -6.14 7.91
CA ASP A 46 0.19 -6.01 9.09
C ASP A 46 1.67 -6.32 8.81
N SER A 47 2.02 -6.77 7.60
CA SER A 47 3.40 -7.14 7.26
C SER A 47 3.79 -6.65 5.87
N ARG A 48 4.99 -6.07 5.78
CA ARG A 48 5.56 -5.55 4.52
C ARG A 48 5.58 -6.61 3.43
N ALA A 49 6.04 -7.81 3.77
CA ALA A 49 6.14 -8.92 2.83
C ALA A 49 4.76 -9.29 2.24
N ALA A 50 3.69 -9.25 3.04
CA ALA A 50 2.33 -9.52 2.55
C ALA A 50 1.88 -8.44 1.56
N ALA A 51 2.15 -7.16 1.86
CA ALA A 51 1.84 -6.05 0.96
C ALA A 51 2.65 -6.11 -0.34
N GLU A 52 3.93 -6.49 -0.27
CA GLU A 52 4.80 -6.66 -1.45
C GLU A 52 4.38 -7.85 -2.30
N ILE A 53 3.99 -8.98 -1.69
CA ILE A 53 3.44 -10.14 -2.42
C ILE A 53 2.17 -9.73 -3.13
N ALA A 54 1.22 -9.09 -2.43
CA ALA A 54 -0.02 -8.60 -3.02
C ALA A 54 0.25 -7.67 -4.22
N ALA A 55 1.17 -6.72 -4.06
CA ALA A 55 1.57 -5.81 -5.14
C ALA A 55 2.21 -6.52 -6.33
N ARG A 56 3.05 -7.53 -6.11
CA ARG A 56 3.67 -8.34 -7.18
C ARG A 56 2.67 -9.24 -7.90
N THR A 57 1.71 -9.79 -7.17
CA THR A 57 0.67 -10.67 -7.74
C THR A 57 -0.45 -9.89 -8.42
N HIS A 58 -0.59 -8.60 -8.12
CA HIS A 58 -1.63 -7.76 -8.68
C HIS A 58 -1.37 -7.49 -10.17
N ARG A 59 -2.15 -8.16 -11.03
CA ARG A 59 -2.18 -7.87 -12.46
C ARG A 59 -3.26 -6.83 -12.74
N CYS A 60 -2.85 -5.58 -12.92
CA CYS A 60 -3.77 -4.55 -13.38
C CYS A 60 -4.19 -4.84 -14.82
N THR A 61 -5.47 -5.18 -15.02
CA THR A 61 -6.06 -5.40 -16.35
C THR A 61 -6.43 -4.10 -17.04
N VAL A 62 -6.43 -2.97 -16.31
CA VAL A 62 -6.63 -1.65 -16.90
C VAL A 62 -5.31 -1.23 -17.50
N ARG A 63 -5.22 -1.31 -18.84
CA ARG A 63 -4.03 -0.98 -19.63
C ARG A 63 -4.30 0.28 -20.44
#